data_AF-Q5BYX6-F1
#
_entry.id   AF-Q5BYX6-F1
#
_cell.length_a   1.000
_cell.length_b   1.000
_cell.length_c   1.000
_cell.angle_alpha   90.00
_cell.angle_beta   90.00
_cell.angle_gamma   90.00
#
_symmetry.space_group_name_H-M   'P 1'
#
loop_
_entity.id
_entity.type
_entity.pdbx_description
1 polymer ?
#
loop_
_entity_poly.entity_id
_entity_poly.type
_entity_poly.pdbx_seq_one_letter_code
_entity_poly.pdbx_strand_id
1 'polypeptide(L)'
;HARKAVTSHYNERVAECRLAARILALKYQSNTTINLSDAQKLCGSLTPGGMIRTKSDGLSLVTKHIPSGIINRENLYNLGLTKAIIDGCLTENSKTMEYFNLRDRAEHVYSEAERVFDFYNLCKKISIDGDSETNSVEYIQLLGDLMNQSQLSCANLYHCSCRELDKLVTICRSAGAFGSRLTGAGWGGCTVSLVKKSDADRFIEKVLKEFYGIIDNTHNGLIFISQPGRPAGIMFMNNIE
;
A
#
# COMPACT_ATOMS: atom_id res chain seq x y z
N HIS A 1 -11.83 -12.88 -7.40
CA HIS A 1 -11.77 -11.95 -6.25
C HIS A 1 -11.37 -12.68 -4.99
N ALA A 2 -10.21 -12.35 -4.39
CA ALA A 2 -9.87 -12.82 -3.05
C ALA A 2 -10.94 -12.34 -2.06
N ARG A 3 -11.64 -13.27 -1.39
CA ARG A 3 -12.71 -12.93 -0.44
C ARG A 3 -12.07 -12.42 0.86
N LYS A 4 -11.92 -11.09 0.98
CA LYS A 4 -11.29 -10.41 2.14
C LYS A 4 -11.89 -10.83 3.49
N ALA A 5 -13.18 -11.18 3.54
CA ALA A 5 -13.87 -11.58 4.76
C ALA A 5 -13.66 -13.05 5.17
N VAL A 6 -13.04 -13.88 4.33
CA VAL A 6 -12.92 -15.34 4.54
C VAL A 6 -11.58 -15.72 5.18
N THR A 7 -10.57 -14.84 5.11
CA THR A 7 -9.24 -15.10 5.67
C THR A 7 -8.89 -14.08 6.74
N SER A 8 -8.05 -14.49 7.70
CA SER A 8 -7.62 -13.64 8.83
C SER A 8 -6.60 -12.58 8.42
N HIS A 9 -5.86 -12.77 7.30
CA HIS A 9 -4.72 -11.95 6.88
C HIS A 9 -4.95 -10.43 6.96
N TYR A 10 -6.12 -9.96 6.51
CA TYR A 10 -6.45 -8.53 6.57
C TYR A 10 -6.55 -8.04 8.03
N ASN A 11 -7.25 -8.79 8.88
CA ASN A 11 -7.45 -8.45 10.29
C ASN A 11 -6.15 -8.58 11.10
N GLU A 12 -5.27 -9.51 10.72
CA GLU A 12 -3.94 -9.65 11.30
C GLU A 12 -3.09 -8.39 11.06
N ARG A 13 -3.06 -7.87 9.83
CA ARG A 13 -2.34 -6.61 9.53
C ARG A 13 -2.92 -5.42 10.27
N VAL A 14 -4.24 -5.35 10.39
CA VAL A 14 -4.91 -4.31 11.19
C VAL A 14 -4.49 -4.39 12.66
N ALA A 15 -4.44 -5.59 13.24
CA ALA A 15 -3.99 -5.82 14.61
C ALA A 15 -2.53 -5.38 14.81
N GLU A 16 -1.62 -5.78 13.92
CA GLU A 16 -0.22 -5.36 13.95
C GLU A 16 -0.07 -3.83 13.90
N CYS A 17 -0.80 -3.15 13.02
CA CYS A 17 -0.79 -1.68 12.94
C CYS A 17 -1.32 -1.00 14.21
N ARG A 18 -2.39 -1.54 14.82
CA ARG A 18 -2.95 -1.02 16.07
C ARG A 18 -1.97 -1.18 17.22
N LEU A 19 -1.36 -2.35 17.36
CA LEU A 19 -0.34 -2.61 18.38
C LEU A 19 0.86 -1.68 18.21
N ALA A 20 1.36 -1.50 16.99
CA ALA A 20 2.44 -0.56 16.69
C ALA A 20 2.06 0.89 17.07
N ALA A 21 0.84 1.34 16.75
CA ALA A 21 0.35 2.66 17.14
C ALA A 21 0.30 2.84 18.66
N ARG A 22 -0.14 1.81 19.40
CA ARG A 22 -0.17 1.83 20.87
C ARG A 22 1.23 1.96 21.47
N ILE A 23 2.22 1.22 20.96
CA ILE A 23 3.60 1.30 21.43
C ILE A 23 4.16 2.72 21.24
N LEU A 24 3.90 3.34 20.07
CA LEU A 24 4.33 4.71 19.80
C LEU A 24 3.63 5.72 20.72
N ALA A 25 2.33 5.55 20.96
CA ALA A 25 1.54 6.45 21.82
C ALA A 25 1.92 6.37 23.31
N LEU A 26 2.27 5.18 23.82
CA LEU A 26 2.68 4.99 25.21
C LEU A 26 3.92 5.83 25.58
N LYS A 27 4.80 6.11 24.62
CA LYS A 27 5.98 6.97 24.85
C LYS A 27 5.61 8.43 25.12
N TYR A 28 4.40 8.83 24.76
CA TYR A 28 3.83 10.15 25.00
C TYR A 28 2.68 10.11 26.03
N GLN A 29 2.66 9.07 26.87
CA GLN A 29 1.70 8.89 27.98
C GLN A 29 0.22 8.94 27.55
N SER A 30 -0.07 8.58 26.29
CA SER A 30 -1.43 8.56 25.76
C SER A 30 -1.95 7.13 25.61
N ASN A 31 -3.13 6.89 26.19
CA ASN A 31 -3.86 5.62 26.09
C ASN A 31 -5.04 5.69 25.11
N THR A 32 -5.23 6.78 24.36
CA THR A 32 -6.40 6.97 23.50
C THR A 32 -6.15 6.68 22.02
N THR A 33 -4.90 6.62 21.58
CA THR A 33 -4.53 6.46 20.17
C THR A 33 -4.85 5.08 19.62
N ILE A 34 -5.62 5.02 18.53
CA ILE A 34 -6.06 3.75 17.93
C ILE A 34 -5.30 3.42 16.64
N ASN A 35 -4.77 4.42 15.92
CA ASN A 35 -4.13 4.22 14.62
C ASN A 35 -2.78 4.94 14.48
N LEU A 36 -2.02 4.56 13.46
CA LEU A 36 -0.66 5.07 13.21
C LEU A 36 -0.64 6.57 12.84
N SER A 37 -1.69 7.11 12.22
CA SER A 37 -1.76 8.55 11.91
C SER A 37 -1.88 9.38 13.18
N ASP A 38 -2.67 8.94 14.15
CA ASP A 38 -2.77 9.62 15.44
C ASP A 38 -1.49 9.47 16.26
N ALA A 39 -0.82 8.31 16.17
CA ALA A 39 0.50 8.13 16.78
C ALA A 39 1.54 9.10 16.18
N GLN A 40 1.52 9.32 14.86
CA GLN A 40 2.40 10.30 14.21
C GLN A 40 2.20 11.71 14.78
N LYS A 41 0.94 12.15 14.93
CA LYS A 41 0.61 13.47 15.50
C LYS A 41 1.14 13.60 16.93
N LEU A 42 0.99 12.57 17.75
CA LEU A 42 1.52 12.56 19.12
C LEU A 42 3.03 12.64 19.16
N CYS A 43 3.72 11.96 18.23
CA CYS A 43 5.17 12.06 18.12
C CYS A 43 5.67 13.43 17.61
N GLY A 44 4.76 14.35 17.29
CA GLY A 44 5.08 15.68 16.76
C GLY A 44 5.60 15.67 15.32
N SER A 45 5.44 14.57 14.58
CA SER A 45 5.90 14.49 13.20
C SER A 45 4.89 15.12 12.24
N LEU A 46 5.32 16.14 11.51
CA LEU A 46 4.48 16.88 10.56
C LEU A 46 4.09 16.04 9.33
N THR A 47 4.97 15.12 8.90
CA THR A 47 4.72 14.23 7.75
C THR A 47 4.88 12.77 8.15
N PRO A 48 4.25 11.83 7.42
CA PRO A 48 4.51 10.40 7.58
C PRO A 48 5.99 10.06 7.41
N GLY A 49 6.68 10.67 6.43
CA GLY A 49 8.10 10.49 6.19
C GLY A 49 8.97 10.85 7.41
N GLY A 50 8.55 11.82 8.22
CA GLY A 50 9.24 12.16 9.48
C GLY A 50 9.25 11.04 10.52
N MET A 51 8.36 10.05 10.42
CA MET A 51 8.35 8.87 11.29
C MET A 51 9.44 7.86 10.96
N ILE A 52 9.81 7.76 9.69
CA ILE A 52 10.74 6.75 9.17
C ILE A 52 12.11 7.31 8.79
N ARG A 53 12.25 8.65 8.68
CA ARG A 53 13.52 9.29 8.39
C ARG A 53 14.47 9.17 9.58
N THR A 54 15.67 8.68 9.31
CA THR A 54 16.76 8.59 10.29
C THR A 54 17.15 9.97 10.81
N LYS A 55 17.27 10.10 12.13
CA LYS A 55 17.70 11.31 12.82
C LYS A 55 19.20 11.28 13.11
N SER A 56 19.71 12.30 13.80
CA SER A 56 21.12 12.42 14.16
C SER A 56 21.65 11.28 15.03
N ASP A 57 20.78 10.59 15.78
CA ASP A 57 21.11 9.40 16.58
C ASP A 57 21.15 8.10 15.77
N GLY A 58 21.00 8.16 14.44
CA GLY A 58 21.00 6.98 13.56
C GLY A 58 19.70 6.18 13.58
N LEU A 59 18.66 6.66 14.29
CA LEU A 59 17.36 6.00 14.40
C LEU A 59 16.23 6.90 13.88
N SER A 60 15.16 6.30 13.37
CA SER A 60 13.90 6.97 13.09
C SER A 60 12.99 6.90 14.31
N LEU A 61 11.85 7.60 14.31
CA LEU A 61 10.88 7.49 15.41
C LEU A 61 10.35 6.05 15.55
N VAL A 62 10.16 5.36 14.42
CA VAL A 62 9.74 3.96 14.41
C VAL A 62 10.85 3.05 14.95
N THR A 63 12.07 3.13 14.40
CA THR A 63 13.14 2.19 14.79
C THR A 63 13.64 2.42 16.22
N LYS A 64 13.47 3.64 16.75
CA LYS A 64 13.76 3.99 18.15
C LYS A 64 12.82 3.34 19.16
N HIS A 65 11.59 3.00 18.76
CA HIS A 65 10.55 2.58 19.70
C HIS A 65 9.99 1.18 19.47
N ILE A 66 10.06 0.67 18.24
CA ILE A 66 9.56 -0.66 17.90
C ILE A 66 10.75 -1.51 17.47
N PRO A 67 11.07 -2.64 18.10
CA PRO A 67 12.21 -3.50 17.72
C PRO A 67 11.99 -4.16 16.35
N SER A 68 13.08 -4.59 15.70
CA SER A 68 13.01 -5.31 14.42
C SER A 68 12.57 -6.75 14.61
N GLY A 69 12.00 -7.32 13.54
CA GLY A 69 11.68 -8.74 13.49
C GLY A 69 10.34 -9.08 14.14
N ILE A 70 10.12 -10.39 14.27
CA ILE A 70 8.87 -10.95 14.77
C ILE A 70 8.88 -10.92 16.30
N ILE A 71 7.83 -10.35 16.88
CA ILE A 71 7.63 -10.23 18.32
C ILE A 71 6.56 -11.25 18.74
N ASN A 72 6.89 -12.10 19.71
CA ASN A 72 5.90 -12.98 20.34
C ASN A 72 4.95 -12.17 21.25
N ARG A 73 3.70 -12.62 21.38
CA ARG A 73 2.67 -12.01 22.23
C ARG A 73 3.13 -11.70 23.65
N GLU A 74 3.85 -12.61 24.30
CA GLU A 74 4.36 -12.39 25.66
C GLU A 74 5.41 -11.28 25.71
N ASN A 75 6.18 -11.09 24.64
CA ASN A 75 7.17 -10.02 24.57
C ASN A 75 6.55 -8.64 24.33
N LEU A 76 5.23 -8.54 24.04
CA LEU A 76 4.53 -7.25 23.95
C LEU A 76 4.47 -6.54 25.32
N TYR A 77 4.44 -7.29 26.43
CA TYR A 77 4.46 -6.71 27.77
C TYR A 77 5.77 -5.94 28.04
N ASN A 78 6.89 -6.41 27.49
CA ASN A 78 8.20 -5.75 27.60
C ASN A 78 8.22 -4.40 26.85
N LEU A 79 7.27 -4.17 25.94
CA LEU A 79 7.10 -2.90 25.23
C LEU A 79 6.11 -1.96 25.93
N GLY A 80 5.65 -2.31 27.14
CA GLY A 80 4.76 -1.51 27.98
C GLY A 80 3.27 -1.70 27.69
N LEU A 81 2.90 -2.64 26.83
CA LEU A 81 1.50 -2.96 26.56
C LEU A 81 0.91 -3.78 27.71
N THR A 82 -0.33 -3.47 28.09
CA THR A 82 -1.10 -4.27 29.07
C THR A 82 -1.99 -5.27 28.35
N LYS A 83 -2.46 -6.30 29.06
CA LYS A 83 -3.40 -7.30 28.50
C LYS A 83 -4.63 -6.63 27.90
N ALA A 84 -5.21 -5.65 28.59
CA ALA A 84 -6.37 -4.91 28.11
C ALA A 84 -6.10 -4.16 26.79
N ILE A 85 -4.90 -3.58 26.63
CA ILE A 85 -4.52 -2.91 25.38
C ILE A 85 -4.31 -3.91 24.25
N ILE A 86 -3.64 -5.03 24.53
CA ILE A 86 -3.39 -6.11 23.55
C ILE A 86 -4.74 -6.65 23.06
N ASP A 87 -5.60 -7.10 23.97
CA ASP A 87 -6.91 -7.67 23.65
C ASP A 87 -7.77 -6.66 22.86
N GLY A 88 -7.72 -5.38 23.22
CA GLY A 88 -8.44 -4.30 22.51
C GLY A 88 -7.91 -3.99 21.10
N CYS A 89 -6.69 -4.44 20.75
CA CYS A 89 -6.15 -4.31 19.40
C CYS A 89 -6.53 -5.48 18.49
N LEU A 90 -6.86 -6.63 19.08
CA LEU A 90 -7.24 -7.85 18.37
C LEU A 90 -8.74 -7.89 18.07
N THR A 91 -9.11 -8.71 17.10
CA THR A 91 -10.51 -9.00 16.73
C THR A 91 -10.75 -10.50 16.84
N GLU A 92 -12.00 -10.97 16.73
CA GLU A 92 -12.29 -12.40 16.75
C GLU A 92 -11.45 -13.23 15.76
N ASN A 93 -11.14 -12.66 14.59
CA ASN A 93 -10.34 -13.30 13.54
C ASN A 93 -8.82 -13.16 13.73
N SER A 94 -8.36 -12.45 14.77
CA SER A 94 -6.94 -12.26 15.10
C SER A 94 -6.60 -12.53 16.57
N LYS A 95 -7.59 -12.95 17.38
CA LYS A 95 -7.41 -13.22 18.82
C LYS A 95 -6.45 -14.35 19.14
N THR A 96 -6.16 -15.23 18.18
CA THR A 96 -5.22 -16.36 18.33
C THR A 96 -3.81 -16.04 17.81
N MET A 97 -3.54 -14.80 17.38
CA MET A 97 -2.21 -14.43 16.89
C MET A 97 -1.16 -14.42 17.99
N GLU A 98 -0.13 -15.26 17.88
CA GLU A 98 0.98 -15.30 18.84
C GLU A 98 2.23 -14.53 18.37
N TYR A 99 2.28 -14.11 17.11
CA TYR A 99 3.46 -13.49 16.50
C TYR A 99 3.07 -12.26 15.69
N PHE A 100 3.87 -11.19 15.81
CA PHE A 100 3.57 -9.87 15.24
C PHE A 100 4.80 -9.24 14.61
N ASN A 101 4.67 -8.71 13.40
CA ASN A 101 5.74 -7.98 12.72
C ASN A 101 5.44 -6.47 12.73
N LEU A 102 5.59 -5.86 13.90
CA LEU A 102 5.09 -4.52 14.19
C LEU A 102 5.86 -3.40 13.48
N ARG A 103 7.20 -3.50 13.46
CA ARG A 103 8.07 -2.47 12.84
C ARG A 103 7.79 -2.39 11.35
N ASP A 104 7.81 -3.52 10.65
CA ASP A 104 7.62 -3.56 9.20
C ASP A 104 6.24 -3.01 8.81
N ARG A 105 5.18 -3.29 9.61
CA ARG A 105 3.85 -2.74 9.33
C ARG A 105 3.81 -1.23 9.51
N ALA A 106 4.44 -0.70 10.56
CA ALA A 106 4.52 0.73 10.79
C ALA A 106 5.32 1.44 9.68
N GLU A 107 6.49 0.90 9.32
CA GLU A 107 7.33 1.45 8.24
C GLU A 107 6.62 1.40 6.88
N HIS A 108 5.91 0.31 6.58
CA HIS A 108 5.05 0.23 5.40
C HIS A 108 4.03 1.37 5.39
N VAL A 109 3.23 1.51 6.45
CA VAL A 109 2.12 2.47 6.48
C VAL A 109 2.61 3.91 6.37
N TYR A 110 3.66 4.29 7.11
CA TYR A 110 4.20 5.64 7.02
C TYR A 110 4.88 5.91 5.68
N SER A 111 5.64 4.96 5.13
CA SER A 111 6.27 5.13 3.82
C SER A 111 5.24 5.15 2.68
N GLU A 112 4.15 4.40 2.78
CA GLU A 112 3.07 4.40 1.80
C GLU A 112 2.29 5.72 1.85
N ALA A 113 2.00 6.24 3.04
CA ALA A 113 1.37 7.54 3.20
C ALA A 113 2.25 8.67 2.63
N GLU A 114 3.57 8.63 2.85
CA GLU A 114 4.50 9.58 2.24
C GLU A 114 4.49 9.48 0.71
N ARG A 115 4.54 8.25 0.15
CA ARG A 115 4.46 8.02 -1.30
C ARG A 115 3.17 8.59 -1.91
N VAL A 116 2.05 8.54 -1.20
CA VAL A 116 0.79 9.15 -1.64
C VAL A 116 0.92 10.67 -1.73
N PHE A 117 1.51 11.33 -0.73
CA PHE A 117 1.77 12.76 -0.78
C PHE A 117 2.73 13.13 -1.90
N ASP A 118 3.80 12.37 -2.08
CA ASP A 118 4.78 12.58 -3.16
C ASP A 118 4.15 12.44 -4.54
N PHE A 119 3.33 11.40 -4.75
CA PHE A 119 2.60 11.17 -5.99
C PHE A 119 1.65 12.34 -6.29
N TYR A 120 0.88 12.77 -5.29
CA TYR A 120 -0.02 13.93 -5.42
C TYR A 120 0.73 15.22 -5.76
N ASN A 121 1.81 15.52 -5.04
CA ASN A 121 2.61 16.72 -5.26
C ASN A 121 3.23 16.71 -6.66
N LEU A 122 3.64 15.55 -7.15
CA LEU A 122 4.18 15.38 -8.49
C LEU A 122 3.10 15.63 -9.55
N CYS A 123 1.91 15.04 -9.41
CA CYS A 123 0.77 15.33 -10.29
C CYS A 123 0.40 16.82 -10.31
N LYS A 124 0.44 17.48 -9.14
CA LYS A 124 0.19 18.92 -9.04
C LYS A 124 1.24 19.74 -9.79
N LYS A 125 2.52 19.38 -9.69
CA LYS A 125 3.60 20.03 -10.45
C LYS A 125 3.43 19.89 -11.96
N ILE A 126 3.13 18.69 -12.44
CA ILE A 126 2.84 18.43 -13.86
C ILE A 126 1.71 19.34 -14.37
N SER A 127 0.67 19.52 -13.55
CA SER A 127 -0.48 20.37 -13.91
C SER A 127 -0.11 21.87 -13.99
N ILE A 128 0.94 22.32 -13.28
CA ILE A 128 1.40 23.71 -13.23
C ILE A 128 2.42 23.99 -14.34
N ASP A 129 3.41 23.11 -14.50
CA ASP A 129 4.54 23.31 -15.41
C ASP A 129 4.16 23.20 -16.90
N GLY A 130 2.97 22.66 -17.18
CA GLY A 130 2.48 22.43 -18.54
C GLY A 130 3.08 21.18 -19.19
N ASP A 131 2.40 20.68 -20.22
CA ASP A 131 2.77 19.44 -20.91
C ASP A 131 3.76 19.73 -22.05
N SER A 132 5.05 19.91 -21.72
CA SER A 132 6.12 19.87 -22.73
C SER A 132 6.60 18.43 -22.91
N GLU A 133 6.91 18.06 -24.16
CA GLU A 133 7.20 16.67 -24.56
C GLU A 133 8.38 16.05 -23.78
N THR A 134 9.34 16.86 -23.34
CA THR A 134 10.51 16.44 -22.53
C THR A 134 10.26 16.37 -21.02
N ASN A 135 9.47 17.28 -20.42
CA ASN A 135 9.16 17.20 -18.98
C ASN A 135 8.18 16.05 -18.65
N SER A 136 7.34 15.67 -19.62
CA SER A 136 6.31 14.65 -19.42
C SER A 136 6.87 13.26 -19.09
N VAL A 137 7.96 12.84 -19.74
CA VAL A 137 8.50 11.48 -19.59
C VAL A 137 9.20 11.30 -18.24
N GLU A 138 9.98 12.28 -17.80
CA GLU A 138 10.66 12.22 -16.50
C GLU A 138 9.64 12.17 -15.35
N TYR A 139 8.63 13.03 -15.40
CA TYR A 139 7.58 13.03 -14.38
C TYR A 139 6.77 11.73 -14.36
N ILE A 140 6.44 11.16 -15.52
CA ILE A 140 5.76 9.86 -15.60
C ILE A 140 6.65 8.74 -15.06
N GLN A 141 7.96 8.78 -15.33
CA GLN A 141 8.91 7.82 -14.77
C GLN A 141 8.95 7.90 -13.23
N LEU A 142 9.01 9.11 -12.67
CA LEU A 142 8.97 9.33 -11.22
C LEU A 142 7.67 8.81 -10.58
N LEU A 143 6.51 9.02 -11.22
CA LEU A 143 5.24 8.42 -10.78
C LEU A 143 5.30 6.89 -10.82
N GLY A 144 5.88 6.33 -11.87
CA GLY A 144 6.10 4.89 -12.02
C GLY A 144 6.99 4.31 -10.91
N ASP A 145 8.05 5.01 -10.55
CA ASP A 145 8.98 4.63 -9.49
C ASP A 145 8.29 4.60 -8.12
N LEU A 146 7.42 5.59 -7.83
CA LEU A 146 6.60 5.59 -6.61
C LEU A 146 5.67 4.37 -6.56
N MET A 147 5.04 3.99 -7.68
CA MET A 147 4.23 2.76 -7.76
C MET A 147 5.08 1.51 -7.51
N ASN A 148 6.29 1.45 -8.07
CA ASN A 148 7.19 0.32 -7.93
C ASN A 148 7.71 0.15 -6.49
N GLN A 149 8.06 1.26 -5.84
CA GLN A 149 8.42 1.29 -4.42
C GLN A 149 7.25 0.85 -3.52
N SER A 150 6.03 1.26 -3.88
CA SER A 150 4.83 0.80 -3.18
C SER A 150 4.63 -0.72 -3.33
N GLN A 151 4.81 -1.31 -4.51
CA GLN A 151 4.78 -2.77 -4.67
C GLN A 151 5.84 -3.46 -3.79
N LEU A 152 7.07 -2.95 -3.79
CA LEU A 152 8.16 -3.52 -2.99
C LEU A 152 7.82 -3.48 -1.50
N SER A 153 7.26 -2.36 -1.03
CA SER A 153 6.82 -2.21 0.35
C SER A 153 5.65 -3.15 0.69
N CYS A 154 4.67 -3.30 -0.21
CA CYS A 154 3.58 -4.26 -0.03
C CYS A 154 4.08 -5.71 0.06
N ALA A 155 5.06 -6.08 -0.78
CA ALA A 155 5.65 -7.40 -0.81
C ALA A 155 6.51 -7.69 0.42
N ASN A 156 7.40 -6.77 0.80
CA ASN A 156 8.47 -7.03 1.78
C ASN A 156 8.20 -6.49 3.19
N LEU A 157 7.46 -5.38 3.32
CA LEU A 157 7.17 -4.79 4.63
C LEU A 157 5.75 -5.10 5.10
N TYR A 158 4.78 -5.14 4.18
CA TYR A 158 3.40 -5.49 4.52
C TYR A 158 3.09 -6.98 4.32
N HIS A 159 3.93 -7.73 3.61
CA HIS A 159 3.71 -9.14 3.28
C HIS A 159 2.27 -9.40 2.78
N CYS A 160 1.79 -8.56 1.85
CA CYS A 160 0.47 -8.67 1.24
C CYS A 160 0.50 -8.93 -0.27
N SER A 161 1.68 -9.15 -0.87
CA SER A 161 1.75 -9.66 -2.25
C SER A 161 1.55 -11.19 -2.29
N CYS A 162 1.62 -11.77 -3.49
CA CYS A 162 1.73 -13.20 -3.70
C CYS A 162 2.55 -13.47 -4.97
N ARG A 163 3.00 -14.72 -5.14
CA ARG A 163 3.83 -15.13 -6.27
C ARG A 163 3.24 -14.74 -7.63
N GLU A 164 1.93 -14.92 -7.80
CA GLU A 164 1.21 -14.59 -9.03
C GLU A 164 1.18 -13.08 -9.28
N LEU A 165 0.96 -12.26 -8.24
CA LEU A 165 1.02 -10.80 -8.35
C LEU A 165 2.43 -10.32 -8.69
N ASP A 166 3.46 -10.87 -8.03
CA ASP A 166 4.84 -10.48 -8.27
C ASP A 166 5.30 -10.84 -9.70
N LYS A 167 4.89 -12.02 -10.19
CA LYS A 167 5.09 -12.41 -11.60
C LYS A 167 4.36 -11.44 -12.55
N LEU A 168 3.09 -11.13 -12.29
CA LEU A 168 2.30 -10.23 -13.15
C LEU A 168 2.89 -8.82 -13.18
N VAL A 169 3.30 -8.26 -12.04
CA VAL A 169 3.96 -6.95 -11.97
C VAL A 169 5.26 -6.96 -12.78
N THR A 170 6.05 -8.02 -12.68
CA THR A 170 7.32 -8.16 -13.42
C THR A 170 7.07 -8.17 -14.93
N ILE A 171 6.08 -8.94 -15.39
CA ILE A 171 5.68 -8.98 -16.80
C ILE A 171 5.18 -7.61 -17.25
N CYS A 172 4.30 -6.94 -16.49
CA CYS A 172 3.81 -5.60 -16.80
C CYS A 172 4.96 -4.60 -17.02
N ARG A 173 5.94 -4.57 -16.13
CA ARG A 173 7.12 -3.69 -16.27
C ARG A 173 7.91 -4.03 -17.53
N SER A 174 8.15 -5.32 -17.78
CA SER A 174 8.84 -5.77 -18.99
C SER A 174 8.07 -5.44 -20.29
N ALA A 175 6.76 -5.24 -20.19
CA ALA A 175 5.88 -4.87 -21.30
C ALA A 175 5.80 -3.35 -21.55
N GLY A 176 6.55 -2.55 -20.78
CA GLY A 176 6.65 -1.10 -20.97
C GLY A 176 5.84 -0.27 -19.97
N ALA A 177 5.36 -0.86 -18.87
CA ALA A 177 4.81 -0.07 -17.77
C ALA A 177 5.93 0.68 -17.02
N PHE A 178 5.76 1.99 -16.85
CA PHE A 178 6.63 2.83 -16.01
C PHE A 178 6.57 2.37 -14.54
N GLY A 179 5.37 2.03 -14.08
CA GLY A 179 5.11 1.52 -12.76
C GLY A 179 4.04 0.45 -12.76
N SER A 180 4.20 -0.57 -11.93
CA SER A 180 3.18 -1.60 -11.72
C SER A 180 3.19 -2.10 -10.28
N ARG A 181 1.99 -2.27 -9.71
CA ARG A 181 1.77 -2.72 -8.33
C ARG A 181 0.44 -3.44 -8.19
N LEU A 182 0.30 -4.25 -7.13
CA LEU A 182 -0.99 -4.79 -6.71
C LEU A 182 -1.99 -3.66 -6.39
N THR A 183 -3.28 -3.93 -6.49
CA THR A 183 -4.34 -3.01 -6.06
C THR A 183 -5.39 -3.73 -5.21
N GLY A 184 -5.97 -3.02 -4.25
CA GLY A 184 -6.81 -3.60 -3.22
C GLY A 184 -5.99 -4.16 -2.04
N ALA A 185 -6.48 -5.23 -1.42
CA ALA A 185 -5.88 -5.76 -0.18
C ALA A 185 -4.62 -6.59 -0.43
N GLY A 186 -4.44 -7.13 -1.64
CA GLY A 186 -3.38 -8.10 -1.93
C GLY A 186 -3.81 -9.54 -1.64
N TRP A 187 -2.82 -10.43 -1.49
CA TRP A 187 -2.95 -11.90 -1.45
C TRP A 187 -3.72 -12.45 -2.66
N GLY A 188 -3.41 -11.91 -3.83
CA GLY A 188 -4.12 -12.11 -5.09
C GLY A 188 -4.95 -10.89 -5.51
N GLY A 189 -5.80 -11.06 -6.53
CA GLY A 189 -6.59 -9.96 -7.09
C GLY A 189 -5.93 -9.35 -8.32
N CYS A 190 -5.95 -8.02 -8.42
CA CYS A 190 -5.54 -7.30 -9.63
C CYS A 190 -4.25 -6.50 -9.40
N THR A 191 -3.60 -6.14 -10.50
CA THR A 191 -2.54 -5.12 -10.55
C THR A 191 -3.04 -3.87 -11.26
N VAL A 192 -2.41 -2.73 -10.99
CA VAL A 192 -2.56 -1.49 -11.76
C VAL A 192 -1.20 -1.12 -12.33
N SER A 193 -1.18 -0.73 -13.60
CA SER A 193 0.04 -0.44 -14.36
C SER A 193 -0.10 0.90 -15.08
N LEU A 194 0.93 1.74 -14.97
CA LEU A 194 1.02 3.02 -15.67
C LEU A 194 1.76 2.82 -16.98
N VAL A 195 1.04 3.01 -18.10
CA VAL A 195 1.53 2.72 -19.46
C VAL A 195 1.24 3.91 -20.36
N LYS A 196 2.14 4.22 -21.30
CA LYS A 196 1.89 5.24 -22.33
C LYS A 196 0.75 4.79 -23.22
N LYS A 197 -0.19 5.69 -23.52
CA LYS A 197 -1.38 5.37 -24.33
C LYS A 197 -1.04 4.73 -25.68
N SER A 198 0.02 5.21 -26.35
CA SER A 198 0.48 4.67 -27.64
C SER A 198 1.03 3.25 -27.57
N ASP A 199 1.42 2.78 -26.37
CA ASP A 199 1.99 1.45 -26.16
C ASP A 199 0.96 0.45 -25.59
N ALA A 200 -0.30 0.87 -25.40
CA ALA A 200 -1.30 0.08 -24.69
C ALA A 200 -1.60 -1.27 -25.36
N ASP A 201 -1.76 -1.31 -26.68
CA ASP A 201 -2.07 -2.56 -27.40
C ASP A 201 -0.91 -3.56 -27.31
N ARG A 202 0.32 -3.10 -27.54
CA ARG A 202 1.54 -3.91 -27.40
C ARG A 202 1.71 -4.42 -25.96
N PHE A 203 1.42 -3.57 -24.98
CA PHE A 203 1.44 -3.95 -23.57
C PHE A 203 0.45 -5.08 -23.29
N ILE A 204 -0.81 -4.93 -23.73
CA ILE A 204 -1.87 -5.93 -23.52
C ILE A 204 -1.49 -7.26 -24.16
N GLU A 205 -1.05 -7.26 -25.42
CA GLU A 205 -0.64 -8.46 -26.14
C GLU A 205 0.46 -9.23 -25.39
N LYS A 206 1.49 -8.52 -24.92
CA LYS A 206 2.59 -9.15 -24.19
C LYS A 206 2.15 -9.74 -22.85
N VAL A 207 1.32 -9.03 -22.08
CA VAL A 207 0.82 -9.53 -20.79
C VAL A 207 -0.10 -10.74 -20.98
N LEU A 208 -0.99 -10.74 -21.98
CA LEU A 208 -1.85 -11.88 -22.32
C LEU A 208 -1.01 -13.12 -22.64
N LYS A 209 0.00 -12.96 -23.47
CA LYS A 209 0.89 -14.05 -23.88
C LYS A 209 1.71 -14.60 -22.71
N GLU A 210 2.38 -13.75 -21.95
CA GLU A 210 3.36 -14.19 -20.94
C GLU A 210 2.77 -14.62 -19.60
N PHE A 211 1.67 -13.98 -19.17
CA PHE A 211 1.03 -14.30 -17.90
C PHE A 211 -0.13 -15.28 -18.07
N TYR A 212 -1.01 -15.03 -19.04
CA TYR A 212 -2.23 -15.81 -19.24
C TYR A 212 -2.08 -16.94 -20.27
N GLY A 213 -1.02 -16.95 -21.07
CA GLY A 213 -0.81 -17.96 -22.12
C GLY A 213 -1.79 -17.84 -23.29
N ILE A 214 -2.42 -16.67 -23.46
CA ILE A 214 -3.42 -16.40 -24.49
C ILE A 214 -2.72 -15.73 -25.68
N ILE A 215 -2.92 -16.28 -26.88
CA ILE A 215 -2.25 -15.83 -28.12
C ILE A 215 -3.20 -15.03 -29.01
N ASP A 216 -4.52 -15.17 -28.82
CA ASP A 216 -5.54 -14.37 -29.51
C ASP A 216 -5.94 -13.14 -28.67
N ASN A 217 -6.57 -12.14 -29.29
CA ASN A 217 -7.01 -10.92 -28.58
C ASN A 217 -8.27 -11.15 -27.72
N THR A 218 -8.61 -12.39 -27.38
CA THR A 218 -9.76 -12.73 -26.54
C THR A 218 -9.39 -12.59 -25.07
N HIS A 219 -9.37 -11.34 -24.59
CA HIS A 219 -8.95 -11.05 -23.22
C HIS A 219 -10.06 -11.22 -22.16
N ASN A 220 -11.33 -11.48 -22.55
CA ASN A 220 -12.47 -11.77 -21.64
C ASN A 220 -12.54 -10.90 -20.36
N GLY A 221 -12.16 -9.61 -20.44
CA GLY A 221 -12.14 -8.70 -19.29
C GLY A 221 -11.01 -8.91 -18.27
N LEU A 222 -10.03 -9.79 -18.55
CA LEU A 222 -8.85 -10.04 -17.71
C LEU A 222 -7.90 -8.83 -17.67
N ILE A 223 -7.83 -8.09 -18.77
CA ILE A 223 -7.08 -6.85 -18.92
C ILE A 223 -7.99 -5.82 -19.57
N PHE A 224 -7.96 -4.59 -19.08
CA PHE A 224 -8.70 -3.46 -19.65
C PHE A 224 -7.97 -2.15 -19.35
N ILE A 225 -8.18 -1.17 -20.22
CA ILE A 225 -7.72 0.21 -20.03
C ILE A 225 -8.79 0.96 -19.25
N SER A 226 -8.39 1.65 -18.18
CA SER A 226 -9.31 2.45 -17.36
C SER A 226 -8.96 3.92 -17.41
N GLN A 227 -9.99 4.76 -17.39
CA GLN A 227 -9.90 6.19 -17.12
C GLN A 227 -10.70 6.51 -15.84
N PRO A 228 -10.46 7.63 -15.16
CA PRO A 228 -11.27 8.05 -14.02
C PRO A 228 -12.76 8.12 -14.41
N GLY A 229 -13.58 7.26 -13.81
CA GLY A 229 -15.02 7.17 -14.08
C GLY A 229 -15.85 8.16 -13.28
N ARG A 230 -17.14 8.24 -13.58
CA ARG A 230 -18.11 9.04 -12.79
C ARG A 230 -18.36 8.38 -11.43
N PRO A 231 -18.59 9.17 -10.36
CA PRO A 231 -19.02 8.64 -9.07
C PRO A 231 -20.46 8.09 -9.14
N ALA A 232 -20.91 7.44 -8.06
CA ALA A 232 -22.30 6.99 -7.94
C ALA A 232 -23.29 8.17 -8.12
N GLY A 233 -24.39 7.91 -8.82
CA GLY A 233 -25.39 8.93 -9.14
C GLY A 233 -26.75 8.33 -9.47
N ILE A 234 -27.76 9.19 -9.51
CA ILE A 234 -29.13 8.83 -9.86
C ILE A 234 -29.30 8.94 -11.37
N MET A 235 -29.87 7.91 -12.00
CA MET A 235 -30.20 7.93 -13.43
C MET A 235 -31.70 8.12 -13.58
N PHE A 236 -32.13 9.27 -14.12
CA PHE A 236 -33.52 9.51 -14.46
C PHE A 236 -33.83 8.83 -15.80
N MET A 237 -34.79 7.90 -15.80
CA MET A 237 -35.31 7.35 -17.05
C MET A 237 -36.40 8.28 -17.55
N ASN A 238 -36.10 9.04 -18.61
CA ASN A 238 -37.15 9.75 -19.33
C ASN A 238 -37.91 8.69 -20.13
N ASN A 239 -39.17 8.44 -19.77
CA ASN A 239 -40.08 7.69 -20.62
C ASN A 239 -40.21 8.47 -21.93
N ILE A 240 -39.68 7.91 -23.00
CA ILE A 240 -39.92 8.43 -24.35
C ILE A 240 -41.35 8.00 -24.67
N GLU A 241 -42.29 8.95 -24.65
CA GLU A 241 -43.62 8.79 -25.25
C GLU A 241 -43.55 8.84 -26.78
#